data_AF-A0A9P9CTM0-F1
#
_entry.id   AF-A0A9P9CTM0-F1
#
_cell.length_a   1.000
_cell.length_b   1.000
_cell.length_c   1.000
_cell.angle_alpha   90.00
_cell.angle_beta   90.00
_cell.angle_gamma   90.00
#
_symmetry.space_group_name_H-M   'P 1'
#
loop_
_entity.id
_entity.type
_entity.pdbx_description
1 polymer ?
#
loop_
_entity_poly.entity_id
_entity_poly.type
_entity_poly.pdbx_seq_one_letter_code
_entity_poly.pdbx_strand_id
1 'polypeptide(L)' 'MTEKSTGGSGKKLTPYNRFIRQELQRLKAANPSSTHAERFKLAASNWKNSPDNKKSA' A
#
# COMPACT_ATOMS: atom_id res chain seq x y z
N MET A 1 12.87 -11.79 -18.95
CA MET A 1 12.30 -12.02 -17.61
C MET A 1 12.02 -10.64 -17.01
N THR A 2 10.75 -10.28 -16.79
CA THR A 2 10.31 -8.90 -16.58
C THR A 2 10.85 -8.27 -15.27
N GLU A 3 11.69 -7.26 -15.43
CA GLU A 3 12.22 -6.42 -14.35
C GLU A 3 11.10 -5.52 -13.80
N LYS A 4 10.90 -5.60 -12.48
CA LYS A 4 9.81 -4.95 -11.76
C LYS A 4 10.16 -3.48 -11.50
N SER A 5 9.83 -2.62 -12.45
CA SER A 5 9.91 -1.17 -12.29
C SER A 5 8.90 -0.68 -11.25
N THR A 6 9.37 0.14 -10.30
CA THR A 6 8.88 1.51 -10.00
C THR A 6 9.26 1.89 -8.57
N GLY A 7 10.50 2.34 -8.40
CA GLY A 7 10.89 3.18 -7.28
C GLY A 7 10.33 4.58 -7.51
N GLY A 8 9.14 4.84 -6.95
CA GLY A 8 8.46 6.13 -7.06
C GLY A 8 9.20 7.22 -6.28
N SER A 9 9.87 8.08 -7.05
CA SER A 9 10.59 9.28 -6.67
C SER A 9 9.85 10.18 -5.66
N GLY A 10 10.53 10.54 -4.58
CA GLY A 10 10.49 11.88 -3.96
C GLY A 10 9.18 12.47 -3.43
N LYS A 11 8.04 11.76 -3.41
CA LYS A 11 6.80 12.34 -2.86
C LYS A 11 6.86 12.34 -1.33
N LYS A 12 6.69 13.51 -0.70
CA LYS A 12 6.50 13.70 0.76
C LYS A 12 5.74 12.50 1.32
N LEU A 13 6.38 11.76 2.23
CA LEU A 13 5.80 10.56 2.86
C LEU A 13 4.63 10.98 3.75
N THR A 14 3.45 11.17 3.15
CA THR A 14 2.21 11.31 3.90
C THR A 14 1.97 10.02 4.69
N PRO A 15 1.28 10.08 5.85
CA PRO A 15 0.93 8.90 6.64
C PRO A 15 0.27 7.80 5.78
N TYR A 16 -0.59 8.22 4.84
CA TYR A 16 -1.18 7.37 3.82
C TYR A 16 -0.12 6.62 2.99
N ASN A 17 0.82 7.33 2.37
CA ASN A 17 1.84 6.70 1.54
C ASN A 17 2.76 5.78 2.33
N ARG A 18 3.04 6.09 3.61
CA ARG A 18 3.79 5.19 4.51
C ARG A 18 3.04 3.89 4.72
N PHE A 19 1.76 3.98 5.10
CA PHE A 19 0.91 2.82 5.33
C PHE A 19 0.74 1.97 4.07
N ILE A 20 0.43 2.59 2.94
CA ILE A 20 0.22 1.87 1.68
C ILE A 20 1.47 1.08 1.27
N ARG A 21 2.67 1.64 1.45
CA ARG A 21 3.91 0.93 1.13
C ARG A 21 4.14 -0.28 2.04
N GLN A 22 3.91 -0.14 3.34
CA GLN A 22 4.04 -1.24 4.31
C GLN A 22 3.01 -2.34 4.02
N GLU A 23 1.76 -1.96 3.78
CA GLU A 23 0.67 -2.90 3.53
C GLU A 23 0.83 -3.60 2.18
N LEU A 24 1.29 -2.89 1.14
CA LEU A 24 1.66 -3.50 -0.14
C LEU A 24 2.79 -4.50 0.00
N GLN A 25 3.81 -4.22 0.83
CA GLN A 25 4.91 -5.18 1.09
C GLN A 25 4.39 -6.43 1.80
N ARG A 26 3.53 -6.26 2.80
CA ARG A 26 2.86 -7.37 3.50
C ARG A 26 2.03 -8.23 2.54
N LEU A 27 1.17 -7.58 1.74
CA LEU A 27 0.33 -8.25 0.75
C LEU A 27 1.13 -8.87 -0.38
N LYS A 28 2.30 -8.34 -0.73
CA LYS A 28 3.21 -8.95 -1.70
C LYS A 28 3.86 -10.23 -1.17
N ALA A 29 4.17 -10.28 0.13
CA ALA A 29 4.68 -11.49 0.76
C ALA A 29 3.58 -12.54 0.94
N ALA A 30 2.38 -12.13 1.38
CA ALA A 30 1.25 -13.03 1.58
C ALA A 30 0.60 -13.51 0.28
N ASN A 31 0.48 -12.63 -0.72
CA ASN A 31 -0.18 -12.89 -2.00
C ASN A 31 0.72 -12.45 -3.17
N PRO A 32 1.78 -13.23 -3.49
CA PRO A 32 2.67 -12.92 -4.60
C PRO A 32 1.98 -13.01 -5.97
N SER A 33 0.93 -13.83 -6.10
CA SER A 33 0.13 -14.01 -7.32
C SER A 33 -0.83 -12.86 -7.63
N SER A 34 -1.23 -12.07 -6.62
CA SER A 34 -2.14 -10.93 -6.84
C SER A 34 -1.43 -9.81 -7.59
N THR A 35 -2.16 -9.11 -8.45
CA THR A 35 -1.60 -7.97 -9.20
C THR A 35 -1.25 -6.80 -8.28
N HIS A 36 -0.42 -5.86 -8.75
CA HIS A 36 -0.13 -4.64 -7.98
C HIS A 36 -1.42 -3.85 -7.68
N ALA A 37 -2.35 -3.80 -8.64
CA ALA A 37 -3.62 -3.09 -8.51
C ALA A 37 -4.53 -3.70 -7.42
N GLU A 38 -4.65 -5.02 -7.34
CA GLU A 38 -5.45 -5.67 -6.29
C GLU A 38 -4.88 -5.41 -4.90
N ARG A 39 -3.56 -5.58 -4.75
CA ARG A 39 -2.88 -5.31 -3.48
C ARG A 39 -2.99 -3.84 -3.08
N PHE A 40 -2.94 -2.92 -4.04
CA PHE A 40 -3.14 -1.49 -3.78
C PHE A 40 -4.57 -1.18 -3.35
N LYS A 41 -5.58 -1.74 -4.02
CA LYS A 41 -7.00 -1.59 -3.62
C LYS A 41 -7.22 -2.10 -2.19
N LEU A 42 -6.68 -3.28 -1.87
CA LEU A 42 -6.80 -3.85 -0.53
C LEU A 42 -6.06 -2.99 0.52
N ALA A 43 -4.86 -2.52 0.21
CA ALA A 43 -4.12 -1.60 1.08
C ALA A 43 -4.88 -0.27 1.29
N ALA A 44 -5.48 0.30 0.25
CA ALA A 44 -6.28 1.51 0.34
C ALA A 44 -7.56 1.32 1.17
N SER A 45 -8.23 0.18 1.03
CA SER A 45 -9.36 -0.20 1.88
C SER A 45 -8.95 -0.42 3.34
N ASN A 46 -7.79 -1.02 3.59
CA ASN A 46 -7.25 -1.20 4.94
C ASN A 46 -6.89 0.15 5.58
N TRP A 47 -6.41 1.12 4.78
CA TRP A 47 -6.14 2.47 5.27
C TRP A 47 -7.40 3.18 5.76
N LYS A 48 -8.53 3.06 5.06
CA LYS A 48 -9.83 3.61 5.52
C LYS A 48 -10.25 3.06 6.90
N ASN A 49 -9.79 1.86 7.25
CA ASN A 49 -10.06 1.22 8.53
C ASN A 49 -8.96 1.46 9.58
N SER A 50 -7.84 2.08 9.18
CA SER A 50 -6.69 2.35 10.03
C SER A 50 -7.02 3.43 11.07
N PRO A 51 -6.63 3.26 12.35
CA PRO A 51 -6.92 4.20 13.43
C PRO A 51 -6.46 5.64 13.18
N ASP A 52 -5.47 5.84 12.30
CA ASP A 52 -5.01 7.18 11.86
C ASP A 52 -6.07 7.95 11.04
N ASN A 53 -6.99 7.24 10.37
CA ASN A 53 -8.18 7.82 9.73
C ASN A 53 -9.39 7.92 10.69
N LYS A 54 -9.33 7.26 11.86
CA LYS A 54 -10.43 7.18 12.83
C LYS A 54 -10.43 8.31 13.86
N LYS A 55 -9.68 9.39 13.61
CA LYS A 55 -9.76 10.64 14.41
C LYS A 55 -10.99 11.51 14.08
N SER A 56 -12.05 10.89 13.57
CA SER A 56 -13.36 11.48 13.33
C SER A 56 -14.45 10.45 13.69
N ALA A 57 -14.48 10.01 14.94
CA ALA A 57 -15.67 9.42 15.57
C ALA A 57 -15.79 9.97 16.98
#